data_AF-A0A718Y3L1-F1
#
_entry.id   AF-A0A718Y3L1-F1
#
_cell.length_a   1.000
_cell.length_b   1.000
_cell.length_c   1.000
_cell.angle_alpha   90.00
_cell.angle_beta   90.00
_cell.angle_gamma   90.00
#
_symmetry.space_group_name_H-M   'P 1'
#
loop_
_entity.id
_entity.type
_entity.pdbx_description
1 polymer ?
#
loop_
_entity_poly.entity_id
_entity_poly.type
_entity_poly.pdbx_seq_one_letter_code
_entity_poly.pdbx_strand_id
1 'polypeptide(L)'
;MSTEPLYIDLLITDGDFTLDSGNEPRRCDNRDSITQDIIHSILESGITTRLIGERSPTMRGDVLTQLSLLVESDERLVPGTIVITEETLSRLYVTAETYDFGPVGTEVNYD
;
A
#
# COMPACT_ATOMS: atom_id res chain seq x y z
N MET A 1 -7.29 -8.43 -18.25
CA MET A 1 -6.50 -7.33 -17.66
C MET A 1 -6.48 -6.21 -18.68
N SER A 2 -6.93 -5.03 -18.28
CA SER A 2 -6.82 -3.84 -19.15
C SER A 2 -5.35 -3.50 -19.39
N THR A 3 -5.03 -2.97 -20.56
CA THR A 3 -3.66 -2.50 -20.93
C THR A 3 -3.64 -1.00 -21.20
N GLU A 4 -4.78 -0.33 -21.06
CA GLU A 4 -4.87 1.12 -21.18
C GLU A 4 -4.30 1.76 -19.90
N PRO A 5 -3.49 2.82 -20.00
CA PRO A 5 -2.96 3.51 -18.83
C PRO A 5 -4.07 4.31 -18.14
N LEU A 6 -4.52 3.83 -17.00
CA LEU A 6 -5.48 4.48 -16.11
C LEU A 6 -4.80 4.84 -14.78
N TYR A 7 -5.42 5.73 -13.99
CA TYR A 7 -4.90 6.12 -12.67
C TYR A 7 -3.45 6.63 -12.76
N ILE A 8 -3.20 7.56 -13.69
CA ILE A 8 -1.85 8.10 -13.91
C ILE A 8 -1.49 9.00 -12.74
N ASP A 9 -0.34 8.73 -12.12
CA ASP A 9 0.22 9.52 -11.02
C ASP A 9 1.73 9.75 -11.20
N LEU A 10 2.35 10.53 -10.32
CA LEU A 10 3.79 10.67 -10.19
C LEU A 10 4.35 9.52 -9.36
N LEU A 11 5.42 8.91 -9.83
CA LEU A 11 6.08 7.81 -9.14
C LEU A 11 6.85 8.35 -7.91
N ILE A 12 6.42 7.90 -6.74
CA ILE A 12 7.09 8.14 -5.46
C ILE A 12 7.91 6.91 -5.10
N THR A 13 9.15 7.11 -4.66
CA THR A 13 9.99 6.06 -4.10
C THR A 13 10.69 6.62 -2.86
N ASP A 14 10.65 5.89 -1.76
CA ASP A 14 11.23 6.30 -0.47
C ASP A 14 10.78 7.69 0.00
N GLY A 15 9.53 8.06 -0.31
CA GLY A 15 8.93 9.34 0.11
C GLY A 15 9.30 10.55 -0.76
N ASP A 16 9.95 10.38 -1.90
CA ASP A 16 10.29 11.47 -2.83
C ASP A 16 9.96 11.12 -4.30
N PHE A 17 9.91 12.15 -5.14
CA PHE A 17 9.69 12.00 -6.57
C PHE A 17 10.84 11.23 -7.22
N THR A 18 10.49 10.18 -7.95
CA THR A 18 11.48 9.50 -8.80
C THR A 18 11.71 10.33 -10.05
N LEU A 19 12.93 10.80 -10.24
CA LEU A 19 13.32 11.57 -11.41
C LEU A 19 13.91 10.70 -12.52
N ASP A 20 13.71 11.11 -13.76
CA ASP A 20 14.39 10.53 -14.92
C ASP A 20 15.75 11.18 -15.19
N SER A 21 16.42 10.80 -16.30
CA SER A 21 17.72 11.38 -16.68
C SER A 21 17.68 12.87 -17.00
N GLY A 22 16.50 13.44 -17.22
CA GLY A 22 16.27 14.86 -17.46
C GLY A 22 15.94 15.66 -16.20
N ASN A 23 15.90 15.01 -15.02
CA ASN A 23 15.35 15.55 -13.77
C ASN A 23 13.85 15.85 -13.83
N GLU A 24 13.09 15.16 -14.68
CA GLU A 24 11.62 15.26 -14.69
C GLU A 24 10.99 14.15 -13.84
N PRO A 25 9.90 14.43 -13.09
CA PRO A 25 9.17 13.41 -12.35
C PRO A 25 8.64 12.30 -13.27
N ARG A 26 9.00 11.06 -12.94
CA ARG A 26 8.46 9.87 -13.61
C ARG A 26 7.01 9.66 -13.23
N ARG A 27 6.25 9.05 -14.14
CA ARG A 27 4.85 8.67 -13.91
C ARG A 27 4.73 7.18 -13.65
N CYS A 28 3.67 6.81 -12.95
CA CYS A 28 3.18 5.44 -12.80
C CYS A 28 1.69 5.39 -13.18
N ASP A 29 1.18 4.19 -13.43
CA ASP A 29 -0.22 3.96 -13.80
C ASP A 29 -0.70 2.60 -13.28
N ASN A 30 -2.01 2.35 -13.38
CA ASN A 30 -2.64 1.07 -13.13
C ASN A 30 -2.23 0.46 -11.78
N ARG A 31 -1.57 -0.70 -11.79
CA ARG A 31 -1.15 -1.44 -10.60
C ARG A 31 -0.12 -0.68 -9.78
N ASP A 32 0.76 0.07 -10.44
CA ASP A 32 1.83 0.79 -9.76
C ASP A 32 1.26 1.97 -8.97
N SER A 33 0.32 2.71 -9.57
CA SER A 33 -0.41 3.78 -8.86
C SER A 33 -1.28 3.23 -7.72
N ILE A 34 -2.04 2.14 -7.95
CA ILE A 34 -2.84 1.51 -6.88
C ILE A 34 -1.95 1.07 -5.72
N THR A 35 -0.80 0.46 -6.03
CA THR A 35 0.17 0.02 -5.03
C THR A 35 0.73 1.20 -4.23
N GLN A 36 1.05 2.30 -4.90
CA GLN A 36 1.50 3.52 -4.25
C GLN A 36 0.44 4.09 -3.29
N ASP A 37 -0.82 4.08 -3.69
CA ASP A 37 -1.93 4.55 -2.84
C ASP A 37 -2.15 3.65 -1.61
N ILE A 38 -1.92 2.33 -1.71
CA ILE A 38 -1.91 1.42 -0.56
C ILE A 38 -0.82 1.82 0.44
N ILE A 39 0.41 2.06 -0.04
CA ILE A 39 1.54 2.47 0.81
C ILE A 39 1.22 3.79 1.50
N HIS A 40 0.82 4.80 0.73
CA HIS A 40 0.49 6.13 1.25
C HIS A 40 -0.65 6.08 2.26
N SER A 41 -1.76 5.41 1.94
CA SER A 41 -2.91 5.30 2.86
C SER A 41 -2.48 4.72 4.21
N ILE A 42 -1.70 3.65 4.21
CA ILE A 42 -1.22 3.01 5.44
C ILE A 42 -0.32 3.97 6.24
N LEU A 43 0.66 4.60 5.60
CA LEU A 43 1.62 5.48 6.29
C LEU A 43 0.95 6.78 6.79
N GLU A 44 0.16 7.43 5.95
CA GLU A 44 -0.53 8.68 6.25
C GLU A 44 -1.59 8.53 7.34
N SER A 45 -2.19 7.34 7.48
CA SER A 45 -3.15 7.07 8.56
C SER A 45 -2.53 7.17 9.96
N GLY A 46 -1.20 7.02 10.07
CA GLY A 46 -0.48 6.93 11.34
C GLY A 46 -0.82 5.69 12.18
N ILE A 47 -1.66 4.77 11.68
CA ILE A 47 -2.10 3.59 12.42
C ILE A 47 -0.93 2.65 12.75
N THR A 48 0.04 2.54 11.83
CA THR A 48 1.25 1.72 11.96
C THR A 48 2.09 2.07 13.19
N THR A 49 2.05 3.33 13.65
CA THR A 49 2.76 3.75 14.86
C THR A 49 2.32 2.98 16.11
N ARG A 50 1.09 2.46 16.14
CA ARG A 50 0.58 1.62 17.23
C ARG A 50 1.20 0.22 17.28
N LEU A 51 1.85 -0.22 16.20
CA LEU A 51 2.59 -1.49 16.17
C LEU A 51 3.98 -1.36 16.78
N ILE A 52 4.52 -0.14 16.89
CA ILE A 52 5.87 0.11 17.42
C ILE A 52 5.89 -0.23 18.91
N GLY A 53 6.66 -1.25 19.28
CA GLY A 53 6.80 -1.70 20.66
C GLY A 53 5.62 -2.50 21.23
N GLU A 54 4.53 -2.67 20.46
CA GLU A 54 3.37 -3.47 20.87
C GLU A 54 3.67 -4.98 20.81
N ARG A 55 3.35 -5.72 21.87
CA ARG A 55 3.68 -7.15 22.03
C ARG A 55 2.45 -8.05 22.17
N SER A 56 1.28 -7.48 22.42
CA SER A 56 0.03 -8.20 22.56
C SER A 56 -0.47 -8.66 21.19
N PRO A 57 -0.57 -9.99 20.92
CA PRO A 57 -1.08 -10.49 19.65
C PRO A 57 -2.49 -9.99 19.34
N THR A 58 -3.33 -9.82 20.38
CA THR A 58 -4.69 -9.30 20.23
C THR A 58 -4.71 -7.85 19.76
N MET A 59 -3.87 -6.99 20.36
CA MET A 59 -3.81 -5.57 19.99
C MET A 59 -3.21 -5.40 18.60
N ARG A 60 -2.16 -6.18 18.27
CA ARG A 60 -1.60 -6.20 16.91
C ARG A 60 -2.64 -6.64 15.88
N GLY A 61 -3.38 -7.72 16.17
CA GLY A 61 -4.45 -8.21 15.30
C GLY A 61 -5.55 -7.18 15.06
N ASP A 62 -5.93 -6.40 16.08
CA ASP A 62 -6.86 -5.28 15.93
C ASP A 62 -6.30 -4.17 15.02
N VAL A 63 -5.03 -3.79 15.19
CA VAL A 63 -4.37 -2.81 14.32
C VAL A 63 -4.29 -3.29 12.87
N LEU A 64 -3.92 -4.55 12.63
CA LEU A 64 -3.90 -5.14 11.29
C LEU A 64 -5.29 -5.16 10.65
N THR A 65 -6.33 -5.47 11.43
CA THR A 65 -7.73 -5.42 10.95
C THR A 65 -8.13 -4.00 10.54
N GLN A 66 -7.75 -2.99 11.32
CA GLN A 66 -8.01 -1.59 10.99
C GLN A 66 -7.26 -1.15 9.72
N LEU A 67 -6.02 -1.60 9.55
CA LEU A 67 -5.25 -1.36 8.32
C LEU A 67 -5.90 -2.03 7.10
N SER A 68 -6.38 -3.28 7.23
CA SER A 68 -7.09 -3.94 6.14
C SER A 68 -8.35 -3.18 5.74
N LEU A 69 -9.16 -2.75 6.71
CA LEU A 69 -10.36 -1.95 6.45
C LEU A 69 -10.05 -0.59 5.80
N LEU A 70 -8.92 0.02 6.19
CA LEU A 70 -8.45 1.25 5.56
C LEU A 70 -8.09 1.03 4.10
N VAL A 71 -7.31 -0.02 3.80
CA VAL A 71 -6.93 -0.37 2.42
C VAL A 71 -8.16 -0.73 1.59
N GLU A 72 -9.13 -1.43 2.17
CA GLU A 72 -10.41 -1.77 1.52
C GLU A 72 -11.25 -0.54 1.12
N SER A 73 -10.95 0.66 1.63
CA SER A 73 -11.65 1.87 1.20
C SER A 73 -11.30 2.32 -0.22
N ASP A 74 -10.24 1.76 -0.82
CA ASP A 74 -9.92 1.96 -2.23
C ASP A 74 -10.86 1.16 -3.13
N GLU A 75 -11.74 1.87 -3.85
CA GLU A 75 -12.76 1.30 -4.73
C GLU A 75 -12.20 0.44 -5.88
N ARG A 76 -10.89 0.52 -6.16
CA ARG A 76 -10.22 -0.28 -7.20
C ARG A 76 -9.86 -1.68 -6.71
N LEU A 77 -9.86 -1.92 -5.39
CA LEU A 77 -9.56 -3.19 -4.76
C LEU A 77 -10.83 -4.00 -4.51
N VAL A 78 -10.72 -5.33 -4.61
CA VAL A 78 -11.82 -6.25 -4.31
C VAL A 78 -11.91 -6.45 -2.79
N PRO A 79 -13.00 -6.04 -2.12
CA PRO A 79 -13.13 -6.22 -0.67
C PRO A 79 -13.04 -7.69 -0.24
N GLY A 80 -12.44 -7.94 0.92
CA GLY A 80 -12.20 -9.29 1.44
C GLY A 80 -11.02 -10.02 0.82
N THR A 81 -10.28 -9.40 -0.12
CA THR A 81 -9.05 -9.96 -0.70
C THR A 81 -7.77 -9.37 -0.11
N ILE A 82 -7.90 -8.34 0.75
CA ILE A 82 -6.78 -7.63 1.36
C ILE A 82 -6.21 -8.51 2.47
N VAL A 83 -4.94 -8.89 2.32
CA VAL A 83 -4.19 -9.64 3.32
C VAL A 83 -2.96 -8.83 3.71
N ILE A 84 -2.82 -8.57 5.01
CA ILE A 84 -1.67 -7.88 5.59
C ILE A 84 -0.92 -8.87 6.47
N THR A 85 0.35 -9.08 6.16
CA THR A 85 1.25 -9.97 6.92
C THR A 85 2.39 -9.16 7.50
N GLU A 86 2.73 -9.44 8.76
CA GLU A 86 3.89 -8.83 9.42
C GLU A 86 5.13 -9.64 9.05
N GLU A 87 6.03 -9.07 8.26
CA GLU A 87 7.30 -9.74 7.91
C GLU A 87 8.39 -9.47 8.94
N THR A 88 8.42 -8.24 9.45
CA THR A 88 9.34 -7.82 10.52
C THR A 88 8.62 -6.89 11.50
N LEU A 89 9.33 -6.41 12.53
CA LEU A 89 8.78 -5.46 13.49
C LEU A 89 8.43 -4.09 12.90
N SER A 90 8.95 -3.75 11.72
CA SER A 90 8.73 -2.46 11.04
C SER A 90 8.33 -2.61 9.57
N ARG A 91 8.02 -3.82 9.11
CA ARG A 91 7.63 -4.08 7.71
C ARG A 91 6.38 -4.93 7.62
N LEU A 92 5.38 -4.41 6.91
CA LEU A 92 4.18 -5.14 6.50
C LEU A 92 4.32 -5.54 5.03
N TYR A 93 3.79 -6.71 4.69
CA TYR A 93 3.54 -7.12 3.32
C TYR A 93 2.04 -7.16 3.08
N VAL A 94 1.58 -6.43 2.06
CA VAL A 94 0.16 -6.25 1.73
C VAL A 94 -0.10 -6.83 0.37
N THR A 95 -1.12 -7.68 0.25
CA THR A 95 -1.60 -8.21 -1.04
C THR A 95 -3.10 -7.98 -1.19
N ALA A 96 -3.56 -7.72 -2.41
CA ALA A 96 -4.97 -7.55 -2.73
C ALA A 96 -5.26 -7.94 -4.19
N GLU A 97 -6.51 -8.25 -4.51
CA GLU A 97 -6.97 -8.33 -5.90
C GLU A 97 -7.55 -6.99 -6.34
N THR A 98 -7.26 -6.58 -7.58
CA THR A 98 -7.91 -5.41 -8.21
C THR A 98 -9.01 -5.87 -9.17
N TYR A 99 -10.02 -5.04 -9.40
CA TYR A 99 -11.09 -5.37 -10.36
C TYR A 99 -10.58 -5.54 -11.80
N ASP A 100 -9.70 -4.64 -12.25
CA ASP A 100 -9.34 -4.53 -13.69
C ASP A 100 -7.91 -4.99 -14.03
N PHE A 101 -7.02 -5.06 -13.04
CA PHE A 101 -5.58 -5.24 -13.25
C PHE A 101 -4.99 -6.52 -12.61
N GLY A 102 -5.81 -7.32 -11.93
CA GLY A 102 -5.41 -8.53 -11.21
C GLY A 102 -4.69 -8.26 -9.88
N PRO A 103 -3.93 -9.23 -9.34
CA PRO A 103 -3.39 -9.15 -7.99
C PRO A 103 -2.32 -8.08 -7.86
N VAL A 104 -2.22 -7.40 -6.72
CA VAL A 104 -1.14 -6.48 -6.36
C VAL A 104 -0.50 -6.92 -5.05
N GLY A 105 0.76 -6.56 -4.87
CA GLY A 105 1.55 -6.90 -3.69
C GLY A 105 2.60 -5.84 -3.42
N THR A 106 2.71 -5.39 -2.18
CA THR A 106 3.66 -4.33 -1.81
C THR A 106 4.16 -4.45 -0.38
N GLU A 107 5.37 -3.96 -0.16
CA GLU A 107 5.96 -3.79 1.15
C GLU A 107 5.64 -2.38 1.68
N VAL A 108 5.40 -2.29 2.98
CA VAL A 108 5.23 -1.01 3.68
C VAL A 108 6.16 -0.99 4.89
N ASN A 109 7.18 -0.15 4.81
CA ASN A 109 8.11 0.10 5.91
C ASN A 109 7.62 1.31 6.72
N TYR A 110 7.61 1.19 8.05
CA TYR A 110 7.06 2.20 8.96
C TYR A 110 7.96 2.53 10.15
N ASP A 111 9.26 2.30 10.01
CA ASP A 111 10.32 2.74 10.93
C ASP A 111 10.78 4.20 10.73
#